data_AF-A0A430B397-F1
#
_entry.id   AF-A0A430B397-F1
#
_cell.length_a   1.000
_cell.length_b   1.000
_cell.length_c   1.000
_cell.angle_alpha   90.00
_cell.angle_beta   90.00
_cell.angle_gamma   90.00
#
_symmetry.space_group_name_H-M   'P 1'
#
loop_
_entity.id
_entity.type
_entity.pdbx_description
1 polymer ?
#
loop_
_entity_poly.entity_id
_entity_poly.type
_entity_poly.pdbx_seq_one_letter_code
_entity_poly.pdbx_strand_id
1 'polypeptide(L)'
;MMFFMTRSQKKQQQQREDLLNSMEIGSEVVTIGGLHGVLHEILTEKGTVVLDCEGIFLEYDRSAIRTVKAPQAPQEVEEDTVQLDEQQEETASGNEEE
;
A
#
# COMPACT_ATOMS: atom_id res chain seq x y z
N MET A 1 3.87 -25.60 18.79
CA MET A 1 2.93 -25.41 17.67
C MET A 1 2.99 -23.97 17.13
N MET A 2 4.20 -23.48 16.79
CA MET A 2 4.46 -22.05 16.46
C MET A 2 5.25 -21.86 15.14
N PHE A 3 5.63 -22.95 14.45
CA PHE A 3 6.50 -22.89 13.27
C PHE A 3 5.78 -22.54 11.95
N PHE A 4 4.46 -22.60 11.89
CA PHE A 4 3.69 -22.24 10.69
C PHE A 4 3.26 -20.77 10.65
N MET A 5 3.11 -20.11 11.81
CA MET A 5 2.67 -18.71 11.88
C MET A 5 3.78 -17.69 11.58
N THR A 6 5.05 -18.04 11.82
CA THR A 6 6.20 -17.14 11.58
C THR A 6 6.57 -17.02 10.10
N ARG A 7 6.26 -18.03 9.29
CA ARG A 7 6.58 -18.03 7.85
C ARG A 7 5.69 -17.08 7.04
N SER A 8 4.43 -16.92 7.41
CA SER A 8 3.49 -16.02 6.72
C SER A 8 3.83 -14.55 6.97
N GLN A 9 4.18 -14.17 8.20
CA GLN A 9 4.56 -12.79 8.53
C GLN A 9 5.81 -12.33 7.78
N LYS A 10 6.83 -13.19 7.70
CA LYS A 10 8.05 -12.88 6.94
C LYS A 10 7.77 -12.69 5.44
N LYS A 11 6.83 -13.46 4.88
CA LYS A 11 6.43 -13.34 3.47
C LYS A 11 5.74 -12.00 3.19
N GLN A 12 4.88 -11.53 4.10
CA GLN A 12 4.21 -10.23 3.96
C GLN A 12 5.20 -9.06 4.06
N GLN A 13 6.20 -9.15 4.96
CA GLN A 13 7.26 -8.14 5.04
C GLN A 13 8.09 -8.10 3.76
N GLN A 14 8.50 -9.26 3.25
CA GLN A 14 9.25 -9.35 1.99
C GLN A 14 8.46 -8.78 0.81
N GLN A 15 7.19 -9.16 0.66
CA GLN A 15 6.33 -8.62 -0.39
C GLN A 15 6.18 -7.10 -0.32
N ARG A 16 6.11 -6.54 0.90
CA ARG A 16 6.06 -5.09 1.10
C ARG A 16 7.38 -4.43 0.70
N GLU A 17 8.52 -4.99 1.13
CA GLU A 17 9.83 -4.48 0.71
C GLU A 17 10.02 -4.55 -0.81
N ASP A 18 9.62 -5.66 -1.44
CA ASP A 18 9.69 -5.85 -2.90
C ASP A 18 8.88 -4.78 -3.65
N LEU A 19 7.68 -4.46 -3.17
CA LEU A 19 6.83 -3.39 -3.73
C LEU A 19 7.47 -2.00 -3.55
N LEU A 20 8.10 -1.75 -2.40
CA LEU A 20 8.81 -0.49 -2.17
C LEU A 20 10.10 -0.36 -3.01
N ASN A 21 10.67 -1.49 -3.42
CA ASN A 21 11.86 -1.57 -4.27
C ASN A 21 11.52 -1.47 -5.76
N SER A 22 10.30 -1.84 -6.17
CA SER A 22 9.83 -1.69 -7.54
C SER A 22 9.39 -0.25 -7.89
N MET A 23 9.57 0.71 -6.98
CA MET A 23 9.27 2.11 -7.23
C MET A 23 10.34 2.76 -8.11
N GLU A 24 9.92 3.29 -9.25
CA GLU A 24 10.76 4.06 -10.16
C GLU A 24 10.16 5.44 -10.42
N ILE A 25 11.00 6.43 -10.71
CA ILE A 25 10.56 7.78 -11.07
C ILE A 25 9.63 7.69 -12.28
N GLY A 26 8.46 8.33 -12.20
CA GLY A 26 7.40 8.26 -13.20
C GLY A 26 6.39 7.12 -13.00
N SER A 27 6.55 6.28 -11.97
CA SER A 27 5.55 5.26 -11.61
C SER A 27 4.26 5.93 -11.10
N GLU A 28 3.11 5.40 -11.50
CA GLU A 28 1.84 5.79 -10.92
C GLU A 28 1.69 5.06 -9.58
N VAL A 29 1.43 5.82 -8.51
CA VAL A 29 1.34 5.28 -7.16
C VAL A 29 0.00 5.60 -6.54
N VAL A 30 -0.45 4.68 -5.69
CA VAL A 30 -1.62 4.87 -4.85
C VAL A 30 -1.18 4.78 -3.40
N THR A 31 -1.44 5.86 -2.66
CA THR A 31 -1.17 5.92 -1.22
C THR A 31 -2.22 5.11 -0.44
N ILE A 32 -1.95 4.81 0.82
CA ILE A 32 -2.91 4.09 1.70
C ILE A 32 -4.25 4.85 1.82
N GLY A 33 -4.21 6.19 1.79
CA GLY A 33 -5.39 7.05 1.82
C GLY A 33 -6.17 7.12 0.49
N GLY A 34 -5.75 6.37 -0.53
CA GLY A 34 -6.39 6.39 -1.85
C GLY A 34 -6.02 7.60 -2.70
N LEU A 35 -5.03 8.40 -2.30
CA LEU A 35 -4.50 9.46 -3.16
C LEU A 35 -3.68 8.82 -4.29
N HIS A 36 -4.00 9.19 -5.52
CA HIS A 36 -3.28 8.83 -6.73
C HIS A 36 -2.30 9.94 -7.10
N GLY A 37 -1.11 9.57 -7.51
CA GLY A 37 -0.11 10.52 -7.98
C GLY A 37 0.98 9.84 -8.78
N VAL A 38 1.90 10.64 -9.29
CA VAL A 38 3.08 10.16 -10.01
C VAL A 38 4.31 10.37 -9.16
N LEU A 39 5.17 9.36 -9.07
CA LEU A 39 6.42 9.46 -8.35
C LEU A 39 7.36 10.44 -9.05
N HIS A 40 7.64 11.59 -8.42
CA HIS A 40 8.54 12.60 -8.96
C HIS A 40 9.99 12.37 -8.54
N GLU A 41 10.22 12.10 -7.25
CA GLU A 41 11.56 11.94 -6.68
C GLU A 41 11.55 10.93 -5.53
N ILE A 42 12.66 10.21 -5.35
CA ILE A 42 12.88 9.26 -4.25
C ILE A 42 14.03 9.77 -3.37
N LEU A 43 13.72 10.13 -2.13
CA LEU A 43 14.69 10.57 -1.14
C LEU A 43 15.07 9.41 -0.22
N THR A 44 15.96 8.53 -0.71
CA THR A 44 16.38 7.31 0.01
C THR A 44 17.03 7.60 1.36
N GLU A 45 17.72 8.73 1.52
CA GLU A 45 18.35 9.13 2.78
C GLU A 45 17.33 9.47 3.88
N LYS A 46 16.19 10.03 3.48
CA LYS A 46 15.11 10.41 4.40
C LYS A 46 14.03 9.33 4.54
N GLY A 47 14.00 8.36 3.63
CA GLY A 47 12.95 7.35 3.56
C GLY A 47 11.62 7.90 3.00
N THR A 48 11.66 9.05 2.34
CA THR A 48 10.49 9.74 1.78
C THR A 48 10.51 9.74 0.24
N VAL A 49 9.36 10.03 -0.35
CA VAL A 49 9.14 10.17 -1.80
C VAL A 49 8.34 11.43 -2.06
N VAL A 50 8.62 12.09 -3.17
CA VAL A 50 7.85 13.25 -3.62
C VAL A 50 6.87 12.78 -4.69
N LEU A 51 5.58 13.05 -4.45
CA LEU A 51 4.50 12.73 -5.38
C LEU A 51 4.01 14.00 -6.07
N ASP A 52 3.82 13.92 -7.38
CA ASP A 52 3.12 14.93 -8.17
C ASP A 52 1.63 14.61 -8.20
N CYS A 53 0.84 15.52 -7.62
CA CYS A 53 -0.61 15.47 -7.54
C CYS A 53 -1.18 16.68 -8.29
N GLU A 54 -1.27 16.57 -9.63
CA GLU A 54 -1.79 17.63 -10.50
C GLU A 54 -1.02 18.97 -10.39
N GLY A 55 0.31 18.90 -10.30
CA GLY A 55 1.19 20.07 -10.19
C GLY A 55 1.46 20.51 -8.75
N ILE A 56 0.94 19.79 -7.75
CA ILE A 56 1.29 19.95 -6.34
C ILE A 56 2.27 18.84 -5.96
N PHE A 57 3.46 19.23 -5.51
CA PHE A 57 4.49 18.31 -5.04
C PHE A 57 4.40 18.13 -3.53
N LEU A 58 4.15 16.90 -3.09
CA LEU A 58 4.01 16.55 -1.68
C LEU A 58 5.00 15.46 -1.30
N GLU A 59 5.68 15.66 -0.16
CA GLU A 59 6.58 14.66 0.43
C GLU A 59 5.76 13.69 1.29
N TYR A 60 5.87 12.39 0.96
CA TYR A 60 5.23 11.28 1.65
C TYR A 60 6.27 10.28 2.12
N ASP A 61 5.97 9.55 3.19
CA ASP A 61 6.77 8.39 3.57
C ASP A 61 6.67 7.30 2.52
N ARG A 62 7.78 6.60 2.24
CA ARG A 62 7.75 5.41 1.38
C ARG A 62 6.78 4.35 1.89
N SER A 63 6.64 4.24 3.21
CA SER A 63 5.70 3.31 3.86
C SER A 63 4.23 3.66 3.61
N ALA A 64 3.92 4.90 3.21
CA ALA A 64 2.56 5.34 2.89
C ALA A 64 2.08 4.91 1.50
N ILE A 65 2.96 4.31 0.69
CA ILE A 65 2.62 3.78 -0.63
C ILE A 65 2.03 2.37 -0.48
N ARG A 66 0.80 2.19 -1.01
CA ARG A 66 0.09 0.90 -0.98
C ARG A 66 0.32 0.11 -2.26
N THR A 67 0.29 0.80 -3.41
CA THR A 67 0.38 0.17 -4.72
C THR A 67 1.26 1.02 -5.63
N VAL A 68 2.09 0.34 -6.40
CA VAL A 68 2.98 0.95 -7.39
C VAL A 68 2.63 0.28 -8.71
N LYS A 69 2.17 1.06 -9.68
CA LYS A 69 2.05 0.62 -11.06
C LYS A 69 3.32 1.06 -11.78
N ALA A 70 3.98 0.11 -12.43
CA ALA A 70 5.06 0.43 -13.35
C ALA A 70 4.59 1.49 -14.37
N PRO A 71 5.49 2.35 -14.89
CA PRO A 71 5.14 3.31 -15.92
C PRO A 71 4.69 2.56 -17.18
N GLN A 72 3.39 2.34 -17.29
CA GLN A 72 2.76 1.71 -18.46
C GLN A 72 2.29 2.83 -19.38
N ALA A 73 2.70 2.75 -20.65
CA ALA A 73 2.00 3.45 -21.72
C ALA A 73 0.50 3.15 -21.61
N PRO A 74 -0.37 4.15 -21.83
CA PRO A 74 -1.77 4.13 -21.40
C PRO A 74 -2.46 2.84 -21.83
N GLN A 75 -2.80 1.99 -20.85
CA GLN A 75 -3.72 0.90 -21.05
C GLN A 75 -4.99 1.20 -20.26
N GLU A 76 -6.08 1.13 -21.01
CA GLU A 76 -7.46 1.37 -20.65
C GLU A 76 -7.83 0.61 -19.35
N VAL A 77 -8.60 1.31 -18.52
CA VAL A 77 -9.14 0.84 -17.24
C VAL A 77 -10.06 -0.36 -17.45
N GLU A 78 -9.61 -1.57 -17.07
CA GLU A 78 -10.54 -2.65 -16.73
C GLU A 78 -10.90 -2.51 -15.25
N GLU A 79 -12.13 -2.06 -15.00
CA GLU A 79 -12.80 -2.09 -13.72
C GLU A 79 -12.92 -3.56 -13.26
N ASP A 80 -12.07 -4.00 -12.33
CA ASP A 80 -12.29 -5.26 -11.63
C ASP A 80 -12.96 -5.00 -10.27
N THR A 81 -14.14 -5.58 -10.16
CA THR A 81 -15.11 -5.46 -9.10
C THR A 81 -14.56 -5.90 -7.74
N VAL A 82 -14.73 -5.04 -6.74
CA VAL A 82 -14.44 -5.36 -5.33
C VAL A 82 -15.45 -6.38 -4.83
N GLN A 83 -15.05 -7.66 -4.76
CA GLN A 83 -15.66 -8.62 -3.82
C GLN A 83 -14.98 -8.42 -2.46
N LEU A 84 -15.65 -7.67 -1.59
CA LEU A 84 -15.31 -7.59 -0.17
C LEU A 84 -15.98 -8.78 0.53
N ASP A 85 -15.15 -9.77 0.85
CA ASP A 85 -15.45 -10.91 1.73
C ASP A 85 -15.85 -10.38 3.11
N GLU A 86 -17.13 -10.49 3.45
CA GLU A 86 -17.62 -10.42 4.83
C GLU A 86 -17.04 -11.60 5.60
N GLN A 87 -16.13 -11.33 6.54
CA GLN A 87 -16.04 -12.14 7.75
C GLN A 87 -15.23 -11.47 8.86
N GLN A 88 -15.87 -11.47 10.03
CA GLN A 88 -15.30 -11.62 11.35
C GLN A 88 -15.04 -10.33 12.15
N GLU A 89 -16.10 -9.85 12.79
CA GLU A 89 -16.00 -9.22 14.11
C GLU A 89 -16.64 -10.16 15.14
N GLU A 90 -15.78 -10.97 15.79
CA GLU A 90 -16.10 -11.64 17.03
C GLU A 90 -15.19 -11.00 18.09
N THR A 91 -15.70 -10.06 18.88
CA THR A 91 -15.18 -9.83 20.23
C THR A 91 -16.30 -9.52 21.21
N ALA A 92 -16.25 -10.28 22.30
CA ALA A 92 -17.16 -10.29 23.42
C ALA A 92 -17.04 -9.05 24.32
N SER A 93 -18.10 -8.73 25.06
CA SER A 93 -18.12 -8.69 26.54
C SER A 93 -19.26 -7.81 27.04
N GLY A 94 -20.00 -8.32 28.02
CA GLY A 94 -21.03 -7.55 28.73
C GLY A 94 -21.97 -8.45 29.52
N ASN A 95 -21.41 -9.33 30.36
CA ASN A 95 -22.17 -10.04 31.38
C ASN A 95 -22.02 -9.24 32.67
N GLU A 96 -23.09 -8.60 33.15
CA GLU A 96 -23.28 -8.16 34.54
C GLU A 96 -24.69 -7.53 34.73
N GLU A 97 -25.45 -8.07 35.70
CA GLU A 97 -26.61 -7.50 36.43
C GLU A 97 -27.91 -7.30 35.61
N GLU A 98 -29.04 -7.99 35.85
CA GLU A 98 -29.85 -8.18 37.08
C GLU A 98 -30.72 -9.45 37.01
#